data_AF-D4GHY0-F1
#
_entry.id   AF-D4GHY0-F1
#
_cell.length_a   1.000
_cell.length_b   1.000
_cell.length_c   1.000
_cell.angle_alpha   90.00
_cell.angle_beta   90.00
_cell.angle_gamma   90.00
#
_symmetry.space_group_name_H-M   'P 1'
#
loop_
_entity.id
_entity.type
_entity.pdbx_description
1 polymer ?
#
loop_
_entity_poly.entity_id
_entity_poly.type
_entity_poly.pdbx_seq_one_letter_code
_entity_poly.pdbx_strand_id
1 'polypeptide(L)'
;MKIILHVPDKNRIAHALANAGNLLKEEDFDGDIAIVFNGDAAGDVTGRTISDALKNAPSVTLLLCNNALRAQNIDVSMLPSHFRVVPAAITYIIEQQSRGALYVRP
;
A
#
# COMPACT_ATOMS: atom_id res chain seq x y z
N MET A 1 1.72 13.98 -9.07
CA MET A 1 2.95 13.19 -8.76
C MET A 1 2.59 11.78 -8.29
N LYS A 2 3.53 10.85 -8.12
CA LYS A 2 3.24 9.52 -7.53
C LYS A 2 4.12 9.24 -6.33
N ILE A 3 3.51 8.84 -5.22
CA ILE A 3 4.18 8.49 -3.96
C ILE A 3 3.98 7.00 -3.69
N ILE A 4 5.05 6.32 -3.29
CA ILE A 4 5.01 4.93 -2.83
C ILE A 4 5.32 4.92 -1.34
N LEU A 5 4.35 4.48 -0.54
CA LEU A 5 4.54 4.18 0.88
C LEU A 5 4.84 2.68 1.00
N HIS A 6 6.11 2.31 1.16
CA HIS A 6 6.52 0.92 1.31
C HIS A 6 6.41 0.47 2.77
N VAL A 7 5.58 -0.55 3.00
CA VAL A 7 5.28 -1.12 4.31
C VAL A 7 5.82 -2.56 4.35
N PRO A 8 7.10 -2.77 4.71
CA PRO A 8 7.71 -4.11 4.73
C PRO A 8 7.33 -4.93 5.97
N ASP A 9 6.85 -4.28 7.02
CA ASP A 9 6.51 -4.94 8.28
C ASP A 9 5.26 -4.35 8.96
N LYS A 10 4.58 -5.17 9.76
CA LYS A 10 3.28 -4.85 10.37
C LYS A 10 3.31 -3.65 11.31
N ASN A 11 4.47 -3.35 11.91
CA ASN A 11 4.59 -2.24 12.86
C ASN A 11 4.50 -0.88 12.14
N ARG A 12 4.74 -0.85 10.83
CA ARG A 12 4.67 0.36 10.00
C ARG A 12 3.29 0.61 9.41
N ILE A 13 2.34 -0.33 9.51
CA ILE A 13 1.01 -0.19 8.89
C ILE A 13 0.31 1.09 9.39
N ALA A 14 0.28 1.31 10.69
CA ALA A 14 -0.39 2.48 11.27
C ALA A 14 0.23 3.79 10.77
N HIS A 15 1.56 3.88 10.73
CA HIS A 15 2.28 5.05 10.22
C HIS A 15 2.01 5.28 8.73
N ALA A 16 1.99 4.22 7.91
CA ALA A 16 1.71 4.34 6.48
C ALA A 16 0.28 4.84 6.20
N LEU A 17 -0.72 4.30 6.91
CA LEU A 17 -2.11 4.74 6.77
C LEU A 17 -2.29 6.19 7.25
N ALA A 18 -1.66 6.57 8.37
CA ALA A 18 -1.67 7.94 8.85
C ALA A 18 -1.00 8.91 7.87
N ASN A 19 0.16 8.55 7.33
CA ASN A 19 0.87 9.38 6.35
C ASN A 19 0.06 9.56 5.06
N ALA A 20 -0.58 8.51 4.55
CA ALA A 20 -1.48 8.62 3.41
C ALA A 20 -2.67 9.54 3.72
N GLY A 21 -3.27 9.39 4.90
CA GLY A 21 -4.39 10.23 5.34
C GLY A 21 -4.01 11.70 5.54
N ASN A 22 -2.77 11.99 5.94
CA ASN A 22 -2.26 13.35 6.04
C ASN A 22 -1.99 13.95 4.66
N LEU A 23 -1.34 13.20 3.76
CA LEU A 23 -1.10 13.64 2.38
C LEU A 23 -2.40 14.00 1.64
N LEU A 24 -3.47 13.24 1.83
CA LEU A 24 -4.78 13.55 1.23
C LEU A 24 -5.44 14.84 1.76
N LYS A 25 -4.97 15.38 2.90
CA LYS A 25 -5.50 16.61 3.51
C LYS A 25 -4.67 17.84 3.15
N GLU A 26 -3.48 17.67 2.58
CA GLU A 26 -2.64 18.78 2.13
C GLU A 26 -3.31 19.46 0.94
N GLU A 27 -3.55 20.77 1.03
CA GLU A 27 -4.30 21.53 0.01
C GLU A 27 -3.66 21.46 -1.38
N ASP A 28 -2.33 21.42 -1.43
CA ASP A 28 -1.55 21.41 -2.68
C ASP A 28 -1.19 19.98 -3.16
N PHE A 29 -1.70 18.92 -2.51
CA PHE A 29 -1.39 17.57 -2.92
C PHE A 29 -2.15 17.16 -4.19
N ASP A 30 -1.45 17.24 -5.32
CA ASP A 30 -1.90 16.70 -6.61
C ASP A 30 -1.08 15.45 -6.99
N GLY A 31 -1.58 14.28 -6.63
CA GLY A 31 -0.92 13.02 -6.96
C GLY A 31 -1.60 11.75 -6.50
N ASP A 32 -0.98 10.63 -6.86
CA ASP A 32 -1.39 9.28 -6.49
C ASP A 32 -0.52 8.73 -5.34
N ILE A 33 -1.14 8.00 -4.42
CA ILE A 33 -0.51 7.32 -3.29
C ILE A 33 -0.68 5.80 -3.47
N ALA A 34 0.43 5.09 -3.65
CA ALA A 34 0.47 3.64 -3.63
C ALA A 34 1.01 3.17 -2.27
N ILE A 35 0.16 2.54 -1.45
CA ILE A 35 0.60 1.90 -0.20
C ILE A 35 0.91 0.44 -0.53
N VAL A 36 2.19 0.06 -0.47
CA VAL A 36 2.67 -1.26 -0.89
C VAL A 36 3.03 -2.08 0.34
N PHE A 37 2.15 -3.01 0.70
CA PHE A 37 2.33 -3.94 1.80
C PHE A 37 3.12 -5.16 1.33
N ASN A 38 4.25 -5.39 2.00
CA ASN A 38 5.19 -6.47 1.76
C ASN A 38 5.51 -7.16 3.10
N GLY A 39 6.23 -8.29 3.07
CA GLY A 39 6.60 -9.02 4.28
C GLY A 39 5.39 -9.38 5.14
N ASP A 40 5.53 -9.32 6.46
CA ASP A 40 4.44 -9.65 7.39
C ASP A 40 3.29 -8.62 7.35
N ALA A 41 3.49 -7.42 6.78
CA ALA A 41 2.44 -6.43 6.62
C ALA A 41 1.36 -6.85 5.60
N ALA A 42 1.72 -7.65 4.60
CA ALA A 42 0.82 -8.00 3.50
C ALA A 42 -0.42 -8.78 3.97
N GLY A 43 -0.27 -9.72 4.90
CA GLY A 43 -1.41 -10.41 5.50
C GLY A 43 -2.01 -9.65 6.67
N ASP A 44 -1.17 -9.08 7.55
CA ASP A 44 -1.63 -8.41 8.77
C ASP A 44 -2.59 -7.25 8.49
N VAL A 45 -2.36 -6.50 7.41
CA VAL A 45 -3.26 -5.39 7.03
C VAL A 45 -4.67 -5.84 6.64
N THR A 46 -4.85 -7.07 6.16
CA THR A 46 -6.17 -7.57 5.71
C THR A 46 -7.17 -7.70 6.86
N GLY A 47 -6.69 -7.87 8.09
CA GLY A 47 -7.49 -7.90 9.31
C GLY A 47 -7.61 -6.55 10.03
N ARG A 48 -7.04 -5.47 9.47
CA ARG A 48 -7.06 -4.14 10.10
C ARG A 48 -8.14 -3.25 9.52
N THR A 49 -8.64 -2.35 10.36
CA THR A 49 -9.53 -1.28 9.92
C THR A 49 -8.77 -0.25 9.11
N ILE A 50 -9.18 -0.05 7.86
CA ILE A 50 -8.74 1.04 6.99
C ILE A 50 -9.91 2.01 6.84
N SER A 51 -9.64 3.31 7.01
CA SER A 51 -10.68 4.34 6.91
C SER A 51 -11.35 4.35 5.53
N ASP A 52 -12.64 4.68 5.50
CA ASP A 52 -13.38 4.81 4.24
C ASP A 52 -12.80 5.92 3.35
N ALA A 53 -12.24 6.97 3.94
CA ALA A 53 -11.54 8.02 3.20
C ALA A 53 -10.39 7.45 2.35
N LEU A 54 -9.57 6.55 2.91
CA LEU A 54 -8.48 5.92 2.16
C LEU A 54 -8.98 4.88 1.15
N LYS A 55 -10.00 4.08 1.50
CA LYS A 55 -10.54 3.05 0.60
C LYS A 55 -11.26 3.66 -0.62
N ASN A 56 -11.89 4.82 -0.44
CA ASN A 56 -12.72 5.46 -1.45
C ASN A 56 -11.99 6.58 -2.20
N ALA A 57 -10.79 6.99 -1.76
CA ALA A 57 -10.00 7.99 -2.46
C ALA A 57 -9.49 7.44 -3.80
N PRO A 58 -9.85 8.04 -4.95
CA PRO A 58 -9.43 7.54 -6.27
C PRO A 58 -7.91 7.58 -6.48
N SER A 59 -7.23 8.49 -5.80
CA SER A 59 -5.77 8.64 -5.83
C SER A 59 -5.04 7.65 -4.93
N VAL A 60 -5.73 6.86 -4.09
CA VAL A 60 -5.11 5.87 -3.20
C VAL A 60 -5.25 4.47 -3.76
N THR A 61 -4.14 3.74 -3.81
CA THR A 61 -4.15 2.31 -4.11
C THR A 61 -3.48 1.51 -2.99
N LEU A 62 -4.20 0.53 -2.45
CA LEU A 62 -3.70 -0.42 -1.45
C LEU A 62 -3.22 -1.68 -2.16
N LEU A 63 -1.91 -1.94 -2.12
CA LEU A 63 -1.27 -3.01 -2.88
C LEU A 63 -0.70 -4.09 -1.95
N LEU A 64 -1.04 -5.35 -2.22
CA LEU A 64 -0.52 -6.51 -1.49
C LEU A 64 0.48 -7.28 -2.36
N CYS A 65 1.61 -7.67 -1.77
CA CYS A 65 2.58 -8.53 -2.43
C CYS A 65 2.12 -9.99 -2.46
N ASN A 66 1.89 -10.55 -3.65
CA ASN A 66 1.48 -11.94 -3.81
C ASN A 66 2.49 -12.94 -3.22
N ASN A 67 3.80 -12.71 -3.39
CA ASN A 67 4.82 -13.56 -2.79
C ASN A 67 4.73 -13.59 -1.26
N ALA A 68 4.44 -12.46 -0.62
CA ALA A 68 4.26 -12.38 0.83
C ALA A 68 2.99 -13.09 1.29
N LEU A 69 1.86 -12.88 0.58
CA LEU A 69 0.60 -13.58 0.86
C LEU A 69 0.75 -15.10 0.74
N ARG A 70 1.42 -15.57 -0.32
CA ARG A 70 1.73 -17.00 -0.51
C ARG A 70 2.58 -17.57 0.63
N ALA A 71 3.62 -16.84 1.05
CA ALA A 71 4.45 -17.25 2.18
C ALA A 71 3.68 -17.33 3.52
N GLN A 72 2.54 -16.63 3.61
CA GLN A 72 1.64 -16.63 4.76
C GLN A 72 0.42 -17.56 4.57
N ASN A 73 0.37 -18.32 3.47
CA ASN A 73 -0.75 -19.21 3.11
C ASN A 73 -2.10 -18.49 3.03
N ILE A 74 -2.11 -17.23 2.57
CA ILE A 74 -3.33 -16.44 2.38
C ILE A 74 -3.82 -16.61 0.94
N ASP A 75 -5.08 -17.02 0.78
CA ASP A 75 -5.73 -17.07 -0.52
C ASP A 75 -6.15 -15.67 -0.98
N VAL A 76 -5.71 -15.30 -2.17
CA VAL A 76 -6.04 -14.03 -2.82
C VAL A 76 -7.54 -13.88 -3.12
N SER A 77 -8.27 -15.00 -3.24
CA SER A 77 -9.72 -15.00 -3.51
C SER A 77 -10.54 -14.48 -2.33
N MET A 78 -9.99 -14.54 -1.12
CA MET A 78 -10.63 -14.09 0.12
C MET A 78 -10.30 -12.64 0.50
N LEU A 79 -9.49 -11.96 -0.31
CA LEU A 79 -9.05 -10.60 0.01
C LEU A 79 -10.20 -9.59 -0.16
N PRO A 80 -10.29 -8.58 0.73
CA PRO A 80 -11.22 -7.49 0.54
C PRO A 80 -10.99 -6.78 -0.81
N SER A 81 -12.07 -6.42 -1.50
CA SER A 81 -12.04 -5.86 -2.87
C SER A 81 -11.30 -4.52 -3.02
N HIS A 82 -11.05 -3.81 -1.92
CA HIS A 82 -10.30 -2.56 -1.92
C HIS A 82 -8.77 -2.76 -2.00
N PHE A 83 -8.28 -4.00 -1.90
CA PHE A 83 -6.89 -4.34 -2.17
C PHE A 83 -6.68 -4.76 -3.62
N ARG A 84 -5.52 -4.40 -4.16
CA ARG A 84 -5.01 -4.91 -5.42
C ARG A 84 -3.77 -5.75 -5.17
N VAL A 85 -3.65 -6.89 -5.83
CA VAL A 85 -2.48 -7.76 -5.68
C VAL A 85 -1.47 -7.47 -6.79
N VAL A 86 -0.20 -7.32 -6.41
CA VAL A 86 0.93 -7.27 -7.35
C VAL A 86 1.77 -8.54 -7.21
N PRO A 87 2.39 -9.05 -8.30
CA PRO A 87 3.21 -10.26 -8.22
C PRO A 87 4.31 -10.18 -7.15
N ALA A 88 5.05 -9.08 -7.14
CA ALA A 88 6.09 -8.79 -6.17
C ALA A 88 6.16 -7.30 -5.85
N ALA A 89 6.18 -6.94 -4.56
CA ALA A 89 6.30 -5.55 -4.14
C ALA A 89 7.61 -4.91 -4.62
N ILE A 90 8.74 -5.64 -4.52
CA ILE A 90 10.05 -5.12 -4.93
C ILE A 90 10.07 -4.75 -6.42
N THR A 91 9.52 -5.60 -7.29
CA THR A 91 9.42 -5.34 -8.74
C THR A 91 8.55 -4.12 -9.01
N TYR A 92 7.36 -4.04 -8.38
CA TYR A 92 6.48 -2.88 -8.51
C TYR A 92 7.20 -1.58 -8.08
N ILE A 93 7.89 -1.60 -6.93
CA ILE A 93 8.59 -0.43 -6.39
C ILE A 93 9.71 0.03 -7.34
N ILE A 94 10.53 -0.89 -7.86
CA ILE A 94 11.60 -0.56 -8.82
C ILE A 94 11.01 0.05 -10.09
N GLU A 95 9.99 -0.59 -10.67
CA GLU A 95 9.33 -0.11 -11.89
C GLU A 95 8.73 1.28 -11.70
N GLN A 96 8.01 1.52 -10.61
CA GLN A 96 7.41 2.82 -10.36
C GLN A 96 8.45 3.90 -10.07
N GLN A 97 9.51 3.60 -9.29
CA GLN A 97 10.60 4.56 -9.07
C GLN A 97 11.32 4.91 -10.38
N SER A 98 11.53 3.94 -11.28
CA SER A 98 12.12 4.20 -12.61
C SER A 98 11.27 5.13 -13.48
N ARG A 99 9.97 5.24 -13.19
CA ARG A 99 9.01 6.15 -13.83
C ARG A 99 8.87 7.50 -13.10
N GLY A 100 9.71 7.76 -12.10
CA GLY A 100 9.71 9.02 -11.35
C GLY A 100 8.82 9.03 -10.10
N ALA A 101 8.32 7.88 -9.64
CA ALA A 101 7.60 7.83 -8.36
C ALA A 101 8.55 8.07 -7.18
N LEU A 102 8.09 8.86 -6.21
CA LEU A 102 8.80 9.14 -4.96
C LEU A 102 8.63 7.99 -3.98
N TYR A 103 9.74 7.51 -3.42
CA TYR A 103 9.73 6.41 -2.46
C TYR A 103 9.81 6.94 -1.03
N VAL A 104 8.90 6.47 -0.18
CA VAL A 104 8.86 6.78 1.25
C VAL A 104 8.74 5.47 2.02
N ARG A 105 9.53 5.33 3.09
CA ARG A 105 9.49 4.18 4.01
C ARG A 105 9.06 4.66 5.41
N PRO A 106 7.76 4.60 5.74
CA PRO A 106 7.22 5.05 7.03
C PRO A 106 7.78 4.27 8.21
#